data_AF-A0A4Q6B8Z1-F1
#
_entry.id   AF-A0A4Q6B8Z1-F1
#
_cell.length_a   1.000
_cell.length_b   1.000
_cell.length_c   1.000
_cell.angle_alpha   90.00
_cell.angle_beta   90.00
_cell.angle_gamma   90.00
#
_symmetry.space_group_name_H-M   'P 1'
#
loop_
_entity.id
_entity.type
_entity.pdbx_description
1 polymer ?
#
loop_
_entity_poly.entity_id
_entity_poly.type
_entity_poly.pdbx_seq_one_letter_code
_entity_poly.pdbx_strand_id
1 'polypeptide(L)'
;MFQVSGESIDTIALNASLENHGAGALVVFEGRVRKQNDGRRVDRLEYELFEELCVAEGERILDEARALFPILEVTAIHRYGLLELGDVAVWVGVLSAHRGAAYQASRFIIDSIKARCPIWKKEYYVDGPTEWVGCPTCESHAVSYDKVFSRQQRLIGNGGQKSLADSRVLIVGAGGLGCPAAQQLTAAGVGYLRLCDGDKLDASNLHRQTLYSYHDVGSYKAVLAKRRLEDLHPFTKIDAITQDFTPRNADSLLEDIDLVLDCTDNFAAKYLINDRCVAEGIPFVQASIFQNEAQLFSYRPKESACFRCTRPLQPPADCVESCTDAGVLGAGTSIVGSWQAMEAIRVILNQKSVAATSTIHFDLENADNFAVKRTIDPHCPACGPIPQDFIYETPELVEEGEADYATLKAMNAVWVDIREINESDLALDDAIRLPLSSLDRSFFTRTHAPIVVYCAKGHRSRALLKELRAKGLAHVMALKGGLAQVKADGHKHRH
;
A
#
# COMPACT_ATOMS: atom_id res chain seq x y z
N MET A 1 -29.53 0.31 2.71
CA MET A 1 -30.00 1.60 3.28
C MET A 1 -29.80 1.54 4.79
N PHE A 2 -29.41 2.64 5.41
CA PHE A 2 -29.31 2.77 6.86
C PHE A 2 -30.55 3.51 7.39
N GLN A 3 -31.15 2.98 8.44
CA GLN A 3 -32.36 3.54 9.04
C GLN A 3 -32.25 3.59 10.56
N VAL A 4 -33.04 4.46 11.17
CA VAL A 4 -33.29 4.44 12.62
C VAL A 4 -34.79 4.33 12.87
N SER A 5 -35.18 3.72 13.99
CA SER A 5 -36.60 3.56 14.34
C SER A 5 -36.81 3.63 15.84
N GLY A 6 -37.89 4.29 16.27
CA GLY A 6 -38.35 4.24 17.67
C GLY A 6 -39.16 2.97 17.98
N GLU A 7 -39.57 2.24 16.95
CA GLU A 7 -40.39 1.04 17.05
C GLU A 7 -39.53 -0.24 17.06
N SER A 8 -40.13 -1.37 17.43
CA SER A 8 -39.48 -2.67 17.40
C SER A 8 -39.05 -3.05 15.98
N ILE A 9 -37.83 -3.56 15.84
CA ILE A 9 -37.28 -4.02 14.56
C ILE A 9 -37.92 -5.35 14.16
N ASP A 10 -38.71 -5.37 13.08
CA ASP A 10 -39.24 -6.59 12.48
C ASP A 10 -38.16 -7.29 11.63
N THR A 11 -37.42 -8.20 12.26
CA THR A 11 -36.32 -8.92 11.60
C THR A 11 -36.80 -9.92 10.57
N ILE A 12 -38.05 -10.37 10.64
CA ILE A 12 -38.64 -11.30 9.66
C ILE A 12 -38.92 -10.54 8.36
N ALA A 13 -39.58 -9.38 8.46
CA ALA A 13 -39.84 -8.53 7.30
C ALA A 13 -38.54 -8.05 6.65
N LEU A 14 -37.54 -7.66 7.44
CA LEU A 14 -36.24 -7.23 6.92
C LEU A 14 -35.49 -8.36 6.21
N ASN A 15 -35.49 -9.58 6.76
CA ASN A 15 -34.91 -10.74 6.09
C ASN A 15 -35.62 -11.02 4.75
N ALA A 16 -36.95 -10.97 4.73
CA ALA A 16 -37.73 -11.18 3.50
C ALA A 16 -37.51 -10.07 2.46
N SER A 17 -37.15 -8.87 2.87
CA SER A 17 -36.85 -7.76 1.96
C SER A 17 -35.51 -7.91 1.23
N LEU A 18 -34.60 -8.74 1.76
CA LEU A 18 -33.28 -9.01 1.18
C LEU A 18 -33.32 -10.31 0.36
N GLU A 19 -33.90 -10.23 -0.83
CA GLU A 19 -33.91 -11.33 -1.80
C GLU A 19 -33.20 -10.93 -3.09
N ASN A 20 -32.11 -11.63 -3.41
CA ASN A 20 -31.38 -11.43 -4.65
C ASN A 20 -30.93 -12.79 -5.23
N HIS A 21 -31.38 -13.11 -6.44
CA HIS A 21 -31.06 -14.40 -7.09
C HIS A 21 -29.58 -14.58 -7.44
N GLY A 22 -28.77 -13.51 -7.39
CA GLY A 22 -27.31 -13.57 -7.51
C GLY A 22 -26.58 -13.80 -6.19
N ALA A 23 -27.28 -13.79 -5.05
CA ALA A 23 -26.67 -13.96 -3.73
C ALA A 23 -26.44 -15.44 -3.40
N GLY A 24 -25.19 -15.78 -3.09
CA GLY A 24 -24.81 -17.07 -2.53
C GLY A 24 -24.72 -17.07 -1.00
N ALA A 25 -24.91 -15.90 -0.36
CA ALA A 25 -24.95 -15.76 1.09
C ALA A 25 -25.73 -14.52 1.53
N LEU A 26 -26.57 -14.71 2.56
CA LEU A 26 -27.13 -13.67 3.41
C LEU A 26 -26.51 -13.81 4.81
N VAL A 27 -25.86 -12.76 5.31
CA VAL A 27 -25.38 -12.69 6.69
C VAL A 27 -26.19 -11.64 7.43
N VAL A 28 -26.73 -12.04 8.58
CA VAL A 28 -27.52 -11.19 9.45
C VAL A 28 -26.83 -11.11 10.80
N PHE A 29 -26.64 -9.88 11.29
CA PHE A 29 -26.21 -9.59 12.64
C PHE A 29 -27.36 -8.95 13.42
N GLU A 30 -27.63 -9.46 14.62
CA GLU A 30 -28.60 -8.89 15.56
C GLU A 30 -27.93 -8.55 16.88
N GLY A 31 -27.88 -7.27 17.23
CA GLY A 31 -27.49 -6.81 18.54
C GLY A 31 -28.70 -6.82 19.48
N ARG A 32 -28.77 -7.80 20.39
CA ARG A 32 -29.91 -7.97 21.31
C ARG A 32 -29.61 -7.48 22.72
N VAL A 33 -30.64 -6.98 23.40
CA VAL A 33 -30.58 -6.64 24.82
C VAL A 33 -30.47 -7.93 25.65
N ARG A 34 -29.47 -8.00 26.52
CA ARG A 34 -29.18 -9.18 27.35
C ARG A 34 -29.27 -8.85 28.83
N LYS A 35 -29.60 -9.87 29.63
CA LYS A 35 -29.83 -9.75 31.08
C LYS A 35 -28.58 -9.41 31.90
N GLN A 36 -27.38 -9.64 31.37
CA GLN A 36 -26.12 -9.37 32.05
C GLN A 36 -25.15 -8.57 31.17
N ASN A 37 -24.51 -7.57 31.77
CA ASN A 37 -23.41 -6.83 31.17
C ASN A 37 -22.32 -6.59 32.23
N ASP A 38 -21.07 -6.98 31.94
CA ASP A 38 -19.91 -6.88 32.85
C ASP A 38 -20.19 -7.33 34.30
N GLY A 39 -20.91 -8.44 34.46
CA GLY A 39 -21.26 -9.03 35.76
C GLY A 39 -22.43 -8.34 36.50
N ARG A 40 -23.03 -7.28 35.92
CA ARG A 40 -24.20 -6.59 36.46
C ARG A 40 -25.49 -7.02 35.76
N ARG A 41 -26.60 -7.08 36.51
CA ARG A 41 -27.94 -7.41 35.99
C ARG A 41 -28.59 -6.16 35.38
N VAL A 42 -28.87 -6.23 34.08
CA VAL A 42 -29.55 -5.18 33.31
C VAL A 42 -31.05 -5.48 33.27
N ASP A 43 -31.87 -4.45 33.51
CA ASP A 43 -33.33 -4.47 33.44
C ASP A 43 -33.82 -4.04 32.05
N ARG A 44 -33.33 -2.91 31.55
CA ARG A 44 -33.68 -2.35 30.22
C ARG A 44 -32.58 -1.43 29.69
N LEU A 45 -32.63 -1.11 28.41
CA LEU A 45 -31.76 -0.13 27.74
C LEU A 45 -32.57 1.06 27.24
N GLU A 46 -31.93 2.23 27.19
CA GLU A 46 -32.43 3.41 26.49
C GLU A 46 -31.36 3.87 25.50
N TYR A 47 -31.75 4.11 24.25
CA TYR A 47 -30.86 4.65 23.22
C TYR A 47 -31.35 6.03 22.80
N GLU A 48 -30.46 7.02 22.82
CA GLU A 48 -30.70 8.37 22.30
C GLU A 48 -29.81 8.62 21.09
N LEU A 49 -30.29 9.36 20.10
CA LEU A 49 -29.53 9.70 18.90
C LEU A 49 -30.00 11.02 18.28
N PHE A 50 -29.13 11.62 17.46
CA PHE A 50 -29.51 12.67 16.52
C PHE A 50 -29.80 12.03 15.16
N GLU A 51 -31.09 11.93 14.81
CA GLU A 51 -31.57 11.14 13.66
C GLU A 51 -30.86 11.50 12.34
N GLU A 52 -30.88 12.77 11.94
CA GLU A 52 -30.29 13.21 10.67
C GLU A 52 -28.78 12.89 10.57
N LEU A 53 -28.03 13.20 11.64
CA LEU A 53 -26.58 12.93 11.68
C LEU A 53 -26.29 11.44 11.70
N CYS A 54 -27.08 10.66 12.44
CA CYS A 54 -26.93 9.21 12.53
C CYS A 54 -27.23 8.53 11.20
N VAL A 55 -28.28 8.95 10.49
CA VAL A 55 -28.61 8.41 9.17
C VAL A 55 -27.52 8.78 8.16
N ALA A 56 -27.06 10.03 8.16
CA ALA A 56 -26.01 10.48 7.25
C ALA A 56 -24.66 9.76 7.48
N GLU A 57 -24.28 9.51 8.74
CA GLU A 57 -23.08 8.73 9.05
C GLU A 57 -23.26 7.24 8.71
N GLY A 58 -24.43 6.68 9.03
CA GLY A 58 -24.78 5.29 8.73
C GLY A 58 -24.75 4.97 7.23
N GLU A 59 -25.28 5.85 6.38
CA GLU A 59 -25.19 5.68 4.92
C GLU A 59 -23.74 5.76 4.42
N ARG A 60 -22.92 6.67 4.96
CA ARG A 60 -21.48 6.72 4.63
C ARG A 60 -20.78 5.41 4.97
N ILE A 61 -21.08 4.80 6.11
CA ILE A 61 -20.55 3.48 6.50
C ILE A 61 -21.00 2.40 5.50
N LEU A 62 -22.26 2.42 5.05
CA LEU A 62 -22.74 1.44 4.07
C LEU A 62 -22.09 1.63 2.69
N ASP A 63 -21.87 2.86 2.26
CA ASP A 63 -21.16 3.17 1.00
C ASP A 63 -19.70 2.73 1.05
N GLU A 64 -19.01 2.98 2.16
CA GLU A 64 -17.67 2.46 2.40
C GLU A 64 -17.66 0.91 2.34
N ALA A 65 -18.64 0.25 2.95
CA ALA A 65 -18.75 -1.20 2.89
C ALA A 65 -18.96 -1.71 1.45
N ARG A 66 -19.76 -1.02 0.63
CA ARG A 66 -19.95 -1.35 -0.79
C ARG A 66 -18.66 -1.16 -1.62
N ALA A 67 -17.86 -0.16 -1.28
CA ALA A 67 -16.58 0.08 -1.95
C ALA A 67 -15.51 -0.94 -1.55
N LEU A 68 -15.52 -1.39 -0.29
CA LEU A 68 -14.50 -2.28 0.27
C LEU A 68 -14.78 -3.77 0.01
N PHE A 69 -16.05 -4.18 -0.07
CA PHE A 69 -16.42 -5.60 -0.15
C PHE A 69 -17.30 -5.85 -1.37
N PRO A 70 -17.15 -7.00 -2.07
CA PRO A 70 -18.00 -7.37 -3.19
C PRO A 70 -19.37 -7.87 -2.71
N ILE A 71 -20.16 -6.96 -2.14
CA ILE A 71 -21.53 -7.19 -1.66
C ILE A 71 -22.54 -6.74 -2.70
N LEU A 72 -23.67 -7.44 -2.75
CA LEU A 72 -24.76 -7.14 -3.68
C LEU A 72 -25.69 -6.10 -3.09
N GLU A 73 -26.11 -6.32 -1.85
CA GLU A 73 -27.05 -5.46 -1.14
C GLU A 73 -26.71 -5.42 0.35
N VAL A 74 -27.07 -4.31 0.98
CA VAL A 74 -26.85 -4.09 2.41
C VAL A 74 -27.90 -3.17 3.00
N THR A 75 -28.42 -3.57 4.15
CA THR A 75 -29.35 -2.78 4.96
C THR A 75 -28.97 -2.87 6.43
N ALA A 76 -29.07 -1.76 7.13
CA ALA A 76 -28.85 -1.70 8.57
C ALA A 76 -29.90 -0.81 9.22
N ILE A 77 -30.39 -1.21 10.39
CA ILE A 77 -31.34 -0.43 11.17
C ILE A 77 -30.94 -0.43 12.63
N HIS A 78 -31.01 0.75 13.26
CA HIS A 78 -30.78 0.90 14.70
C HIS A 78 -32.03 1.44 15.40
N ARG A 79 -32.43 0.78 16.49
CA ARG A 79 -33.55 1.19 17.32
C ARG A 79 -33.13 2.23 18.35
N TYR A 80 -33.94 3.25 18.56
CA TYR A 80 -33.79 4.22 19.64
C TYR A 80 -34.99 4.22 20.58
N GLY A 81 -34.89 4.91 21.70
CA GLY A 81 -35.86 4.86 22.79
C GLY A 81 -35.61 3.71 23.77
N LEU A 82 -36.66 3.29 24.48
CA LEU A 82 -36.60 2.25 25.49
C LEU A 82 -36.72 0.85 24.89
N LEU A 83 -35.82 -0.05 25.28
CA LEU A 83 -35.74 -1.43 24.83
C LEU A 83 -35.74 -2.39 26.03
N GLU A 84 -36.53 -3.45 25.92
CA GLU A 84 -36.64 -4.51 26.93
C GLU A 84 -35.65 -5.65 26.67
N LEU A 85 -35.51 -6.56 27.65
CA LEU A 85 -34.66 -7.75 27.50
C LEU A 85 -35.13 -8.60 26.31
N GLY A 86 -34.17 -8.96 25.44
CA GLY A 86 -34.43 -9.76 24.23
C GLY A 86 -34.70 -8.95 22.97
N ASP A 87 -35.02 -7.65 23.11
CA ASP A 87 -35.24 -6.75 21.98
C ASP A 87 -33.99 -6.62 21.11
N VAL A 88 -34.21 -6.45 19.80
CA VAL A 88 -33.15 -6.14 18.84
C VAL A 88 -32.93 -4.63 18.86
N ALA A 89 -31.70 -4.22 19.22
CA ALA A 89 -31.26 -2.83 19.22
C ALA A 89 -30.67 -2.42 17.88
N VAL A 90 -30.02 -3.34 17.18
CA VAL A 90 -29.43 -3.10 15.86
C VAL A 90 -29.50 -4.36 15.02
N TRP A 91 -29.84 -4.20 13.75
CA TRP A 91 -29.89 -5.27 12.77
C TRP A 91 -29.08 -4.86 11.55
N VAL A 92 -28.25 -5.77 11.02
CA VAL A 92 -27.46 -5.56 9.81
C VAL A 92 -27.60 -6.79 8.92
N GLY A 93 -28.15 -6.61 7.72
CA GLY A 93 -28.28 -7.65 6.70
C GLY A 93 -27.39 -7.35 5.50
N VAL A 94 -26.58 -8.32 5.10
CA VAL A 94 -25.65 -8.22 3.98
C VAL A 94 -25.82 -9.39 3.02
N LEU A 95 -26.11 -9.09 1.76
CA LEU A 95 -26.14 -10.06 0.66
C LEU A 95 -24.84 -10.01 -0.14
N SER A 96 -24.32 -11.16 -0.52
CA SER A 96 -23.15 -11.26 -1.41
C SER A 96 -23.18 -12.56 -2.23
N ALA A 97 -22.40 -12.60 -3.31
CA ALA A 97 -22.19 -13.85 -4.05
C ALA A 97 -21.48 -14.92 -3.21
N HIS A 98 -20.63 -14.53 -2.26
CA HIS A 98 -19.81 -15.44 -1.46
C HIS A 98 -19.79 -15.06 0.02
N ARG A 99 -20.04 -16.04 0.90
CA ARG A 99 -20.12 -15.87 2.37
C ARG A 99 -18.99 -15.05 3.02
N GLY A 100 -17.76 -15.13 2.48
CA GLY A 100 -16.60 -14.41 3.03
C GLY A 100 -16.80 -12.90 3.00
N ALA A 101 -17.25 -12.36 1.86
CA ALA A 101 -17.53 -10.94 1.71
C ALA A 101 -18.66 -10.47 2.62
N ALA A 102 -19.74 -11.26 2.74
CA ALA A 102 -20.86 -10.93 3.63
C ALA A 102 -20.45 -10.86 5.10
N TYR A 103 -19.63 -11.79 5.61
CA TYR A 103 -19.14 -11.73 7.00
C TYR A 103 -18.23 -10.53 7.24
N GLN A 104 -17.28 -10.27 6.33
CA GLN A 104 -16.35 -9.15 6.47
C GLN A 104 -17.08 -7.80 6.45
N ALA A 105 -18.04 -7.63 5.55
CA ALA A 105 -18.86 -6.44 5.45
C ALA A 105 -19.77 -6.28 6.68
N SER A 106 -20.49 -7.34 7.10
CA SER A 106 -21.36 -7.29 8.29
C SER A 106 -20.58 -6.86 9.53
N ARG A 107 -19.38 -7.41 9.73
CA ARG A 107 -18.49 -7.03 10.84
C ARG A 107 -18.02 -5.58 10.74
N PHE A 108 -17.56 -5.15 9.57
CA PHE A 108 -17.13 -3.77 9.34
C PHE A 108 -18.25 -2.77 9.65
N ILE A 109 -19.48 -3.05 9.20
CA ILE A 109 -20.63 -2.18 9.39
C ILE A 109 -20.98 -2.05 10.86
N ILE A 110 -21.12 -3.16 11.61
CA ILE A 110 -21.51 -3.07 13.03
C ILE A 110 -20.46 -2.38 13.89
N ASP A 111 -19.17 -2.64 13.63
CA ASP A 111 -18.09 -2.00 14.37
C ASP A 111 -18.05 -0.50 14.05
N SER A 112 -18.24 -0.12 12.79
CA SER A 112 -18.28 1.27 12.36
C SER A 112 -19.49 2.02 12.92
N ILE A 113 -20.68 1.41 12.96
CA ILE A 113 -21.88 2.02 13.58
C ILE A 113 -21.60 2.33 15.05
N LYS A 114 -21.02 1.39 15.78
CA LYS A 114 -20.71 1.58 17.20
C LYS A 114 -19.63 2.63 17.45
N ALA A 115 -18.70 2.81 16.52
CA ALA A 115 -17.60 3.74 16.66
C ALA A 115 -17.95 5.17 16.23
N ARG A 116 -18.76 5.33 15.18
CA ARG A 116 -18.94 6.59 14.46
C ARG A 116 -20.35 7.17 14.58
N CYS A 117 -21.39 6.34 14.69
CA CYS A 117 -22.75 6.88 14.76
C CYS A 117 -22.99 7.57 16.11
N PRO A 118 -23.59 8.77 16.13
CA PRO A 118 -23.93 9.51 17.35
C PRO A 118 -25.14 8.87 18.04
N ILE A 119 -24.93 7.68 18.61
CA ILE A 119 -25.92 6.88 19.33
C ILE A 119 -25.40 6.64 20.74
N TRP A 120 -26.12 7.12 21.74
CA TRP A 120 -25.78 6.95 23.15
C TRP A 120 -26.69 5.91 23.76
N LYS A 121 -26.10 4.97 24.50
CA LYS A 121 -26.83 3.95 25.24
C LYS A 121 -26.80 4.26 26.73
N LYS A 122 -27.90 3.96 27.39
CA LYS A 122 -28.08 4.07 28.83
C LYS A 122 -28.62 2.75 29.37
N GLU A 123 -27.97 2.24 30.41
CA GLU A 123 -28.28 0.97 31.05
C GLU A 123 -29.01 1.21 32.37
N TYR A 124 -30.17 0.57 32.51
CA TYR A 124 -30.91 0.50 33.77
C TYR A 124 -30.57 -0.82 34.45
N TYR A 125 -29.91 -0.77 35.60
CA TYR A 125 -29.57 -1.96 36.39
C TYR A 125 -30.63 -2.27 37.44
N VAL A 126 -30.75 -3.54 37.80
CA VAL A 126 -31.74 -4.02 38.79
C VAL A 126 -31.44 -3.49 40.20
N ASP A 127 -30.15 -3.32 40.55
CA ASP A 127 -29.69 -3.09 41.93
C ASP A 127 -28.76 -1.86 42.07
N GLY A 128 -28.86 -0.85 41.20
CA GLY A 128 -27.91 0.27 41.21
C GLY A 128 -28.30 1.50 40.38
N PRO A 129 -27.48 2.57 40.41
CA PRO A 129 -27.72 3.78 39.64
C PRO A 129 -27.69 3.49 38.12
N THR A 130 -28.51 4.23 37.37
CA THR A 130 -28.54 4.18 35.91
C THR A 130 -27.22 4.73 35.36
N GLU A 131 -26.60 4.04 34.41
CA GLU A 131 -25.34 4.50 33.81
C GLU A 131 -25.51 4.72 32.30
N TRP A 132 -24.95 5.80 31.77
CA TRP A 132 -24.74 5.94 30.33
C TRP A 132 -23.56 5.05 29.93
N VAL A 133 -23.81 4.05 29.10
CA VAL A 133 -22.83 3.04 28.68
C VAL A 133 -22.79 3.04 27.17
N GLY A 134 -21.60 3.15 26.57
CA GLY A 134 -21.49 3.31 25.11
C GLY A 134 -21.02 4.70 24.71
N CYS A 135 -20.13 5.27 25.51
CA CYS A 135 -19.32 6.40 25.12
C CYS A 135 -17.95 5.85 24.67
N PRO A 136 -17.50 6.06 23.42
CA PRO A 136 -16.13 5.74 23.01
C PRO A 136 -15.07 6.54 23.79
N THR A 137 -15.49 7.43 24.70
CA THR A 137 -14.63 8.32 25.52
C THR A 137 -14.84 8.21 27.04
N CYS A 138 -15.49 7.17 27.60
CA CYS A 138 -15.53 7.02 29.06
C CYS A 138 -14.21 6.43 29.63
N GLU A 139 -13.72 7.02 30.74
CA GLU A 139 -12.41 6.73 31.37
C GLU A 139 -12.15 5.25 31.72
N SER A 140 -13.20 4.44 31.90
CA SER A 140 -13.08 3.02 32.27
C SER A 140 -12.78 2.09 31.08
N HIS A 141 -13.07 2.52 29.84
CA HIS A 141 -12.87 1.71 28.63
C HIS A 141 -12.10 2.43 27.52
N ALA A 142 -11.85 3.73 27.65
CA ALA A 142 -10.94 4.44 26.78
C ALA A 142 -9.53 3.82 26.89
N VAL A 143 -9.00 3.34 25.77
CA VAL A 143 -7.57 3.03 25.67
C VAL A 143 -6.85 4.35 25.86
N SER A 144 -6.37 4.61 27.07
CA SER A 144 -5.64 5.84 27.40
C SER A 144 -4.27 5.81 26.72
N TYR A 145 -3.95 6.88 25.99
CA TYR A 145 -2.64 7.08 25.35
C TYR A 145 -1.51 6.84 26.35
N ASP A 146 -1.56 7.49 27.51
CA ASP A 146 -0.54 7.36 28.55
C ASP A 146 -0.46 5.94 29.12
N LYS A 147 -1.59 5.24 29.24
CA LYS A 147 -1.58 3.84 29.72
C LYS A 147 -0.88 2.91 28.73
N VAL A 148 -1.17 3.05 27.43
CA VAL A 148 -0.56 2.23 26.37
C VAL A 148 0.95 2.44 26.29
N PHE A 149 1.39 3.70 26.29
CA PHE A 149 2.80 4.03 26.12
C PHE A 149 3.59 4.11 27.42
N SER A 150 2.96 3.90 28.59
CA SER A 150 3.59 4.02 29.92
C SER A 150 4.93 3.29 30.07
N ARG A 151 5.08 2.09 29.48
CA ARG A 151 6.34 1.33 29.53
C ARG A 151 7.42 1.94 28.63
N GLN A 152 7.03 2.41 27.45
CA GLN A 152 7.93 3.06 26.50
C GLN A 152 8.37 4.45 27.01
N GLN A 153 7.44 5.23 27.55
CA GLN A 153 7.70 6.55 28.17
C GLN A 153 8.73 6.48 29.30
N ARG A 154 8.84 5.37 30.05
CA ARG A 154 9.90 5.20 31.06
C ARG A 154 11.30 5.12 30.46
N LEU A 155 11.42 4.67 29.22
CA LEU A 155 12.70 4.55 28.51
C LEU A 155 13.05 5.83 27.74
N ILE A 156 12.09 6.39 27.01
CA ILE A 156 12.34 7.52 26.09
C ILE A 156 11.89 8.88 26.64
N GLY A 157 11.26 8.89 27.82
CA GLY A 157 10.66 10.07 28.42
C GLY A 157 9.38 10.52 27.71
N ASN A 158 8.61 11.40 28.37
CA ASN A 158 7.40 11.99 27.79
C ASN A 158 7.72 12.82 26.53
N GLY A 159 8.88 13.49 26.51
CA GLY A 159 9.37 14.23 25.34
C GLY A 159 9.60 13.33 24.13
N GLY A 160 10.24 12.16 24.33
CA GLY A 160 10.44 11.19 23.24
C GLY A 160 9.13 10.61 22.73
N GLN A 161 8.19 10.30 23.63
CA GLN A 161 6.86 9.84 23.22
C GLN A 161 6.11 10.92 22.42
N LYS A 162 6.22 12.18 22.83
CA LYS A 162 5.68 13.31 22.07
C LYS A 162 6.34 13.44 20.69
N SER A 163 7.66 13.28 20.58
CA SER A 163 8.35 13.29 19.28
C SER A 163 7.81 12.21 18.34
N LEU A 164 7.54 10.99 18.85
CA LEU A 164 6.87 9.94 18.06
C LEU A 164 5.47 10.38 17.63
N ALA A 165 4.66 10.89 18.57
CA ALA A 165 3.30 11.33 18.31
C ALA A 165 3.21 12.49 17.29
N ASP A 166 4.21 13.35 17.23
CA ASP A 166 4.26 14.48 16.31
C ASP A 166 4.83 14.08 14.92
N SER A 167 5.45 12.89 14.81
CA SER A 167 6.14 12.46 13.59
C SER A 167 5.21 11.90 12.51
N ARG A 168 5.59 12.16 11.26
CA ARG A 168 4.92 11.75 10.03
C ARG A 168 5.86 10.90 9.18
N VAL A 169 5.54 9.62 9.01
CA VAL A 169 6.42 8.65 8.35
C VAL A 169 5.78 8.12 7.06
N LEU A 170 6.53 8.14 5.96
CA LEU A 170 6.17 7.45 4.72
C LEU A 170 6.82 6.06 4.70
N ILE A 171 6.03 5.02 4.48
CA ILE A 171 6.52 3.65 4.26
C ILE A 171 6.24 3.29 2.81
N VAL A 172 7.30 3.06 2.03
CA VAL A 172 7.21 2.64 0.63
C VAL A 172 7.36 1.12 0.56
N GLY A 173 6.27 0.44 0.23
CA GLY A 173 6.14 -1.02 0.26
C GLY A 173 5.51 -1.52 1.55
N ALA A 174 4.34 -2.16 1.43
CA ALA A 174 3.58 -2.83 2.49
C ALA A 174 3.78 -4.37 2.40
N GLY A 175 4.99 -4.79 2.02
CA GLY A 175 5.39 -6.19 1.85
C GLY A 175 6.01 -6.82 3.10
N GLY A 176 6.97 -7.75 2.90
CA GLY A 176 7.56 -8.53 4.00
C GLY A 176 8.37 -7.70 5.00
N LEU A 177 8.98 -6.59 4.55
CA LEU A 177 9.66 -5.62 5.41
C LEU A 177 8.69 -4.55 5.95
N GLY A 178 7.77 -4.09 5.09
CA GLY A 178 6.82 -3.03 5.42
C GLY A 178 5.78 -3.42 6.48
N CYS A 179 5.28 -4.65 6.43
CA CYS A 179 4.33 -5.16 7.41
C CYS A 179 4.83 -5.04 8.85
N PRO A 180 5.95 -5.69 9.23
CA PRO A 180 6.50 -5.58 10.59
C PRO A 180 6.91 -4.15 10.91
N ALA A 181 7.48 -3.39 9.96
CA ALA A 181 7.89 -2.01 10.22
C ALA A 181 6.70 -1.12 10.60
N ALA A 182 5.62 -1.17 9.81
CA ALA A 182 4.40 -0.41 10.06
C ALA A 182 3.72 -0.82 11.37
N GLN A 183 3.69 -2.12 11.69
CA GLN A 183 3.19 -2.63 12.97
C GLN A 183 3.96 -2.01 14.15
N GLN A 184 5.30 -2.05 14.10
CA GLN A 184 6.13 -1.53 15.20
C GLN A 184 6.02 0.00 15.34
N LEU A 185 5.99 0.76 14.24
CA LEU A 185 5.85 2.22 14.31
C LEU A 185 4.47 2.65 14.82
N THR A 186 3.42 1.98 14.39
CA THR A 186 2.05 2.20 14.90
C THR A 186 1.97 1.85 16.39
N ALA A 187 2.56 0.72 16.79
CA ALA A 187 2.64 0.30 18.19
C ALA A 187 3.51 1.19 19.08
N ALA A 188 4.49 1.89 18.50
CA ALA A 188 5.31 2.88 19.19
C ALA A 188 4.59 4.24 19.35
N GLY A 189 3.44 4.43 18.69
CA GLY A 189 2.66 5.67 18.76
C GLY A 189 3.18 6.76 17.84
N VAL A 190 3.73 6.40 16.67
CA VAL A 190 3.98 7.38 15.59
C VAL A 190 2.66 8.04 15.22
N GLY A 191 2.61 9.37 15.15
CA GLY A 191 1.37 10.10 14.94
C GLY A 191 0.71 9.87 13.60
N TYR A 192 1.50 9.72 12.54
CA TYR A 192 1.00 9.59 11.19
C TYR A 192 1.85 8.65 10.33
N LEU A 193 1.18 7.74 9.62
CA LEU A 193 1.78 6.89 8.60
C LEU A 193 1.13 7.12 7.24
N ARG A 194 1.95 7.31 6.20
CA ARG A 194 1.53 7.18 4.80
C ARG A 194 2.07 5.85 4.27
N LEU A 195 1.19 4.96 3.85
CA LEU A 195 1.55 3.64 3.30
C LEU A 195 1.40 3.68 1.79
N CYS A 196 2.51 3.55 1.05
CA CYS A 196 2.52 3.57 -0.41
C CYS A 196 2.84 2.17 -0.96
N ASP A 197 1.85 1.52 -1.57
CA ASP A 197 2.01 0.21 -2.20
C ASP A 197 0.92 0.03 -3.28
N GLY A 198 1.36 -0.13 -4.54
CA GLY A 198 0.47 -0.32 -5.69
C GLY A 198 -0.07 -1.75 -5.85
N ASP A 199 0.49 -2.72 -5.14
CA ASP A 199 0.17 -4.12 -5.34
C ASP A 199 -1.15 -4.54 -4.67
N LYS A 200 -1.77 -5.54 -5.29
CA LYS A 200 -2.74 -6.40 -4.63
C LYS A 200 -2.04 -7.56 -3.94
N LEU A 201 -2.65 -8.06 -2.87
CA LEU A 201 -2.15 -9.21 -2.14
C LEU A 201 -2.28 -10.49 -2.98
N ASP A 202 -1.16 -11.19 -3.20
CA ASP A 202 -1.15 -12.52 -3.81
C ASP A 202 -1.05 -13.63 -2.74
N ALA A 203 -1.55 -14.84 -3.02
CA ALA A 203 -1.47 -15.97 -2.09
C ALA A 203 -0.02 -16.33 -1.71
N SER A 204 0.93 -16.19 -2.66
CA SER A 204 2.36 -16.40 -2.45
C SER A 204 2.99 -15.40 -1.46
N ASN A 205 2.28 -14.34 -1.07
CA ASN A 205 2.79 -13.32 -0.16
C ASN A 205 2.55 -13.67 1.31
N LEU A 206 1.56 -14.53 1.60
CA LEU A 206 1.05 -14.78 2.96
C LEU A 206 2.09 -15.37 3.92
N HIS A 207 3.11 -16.08 3.42
CA HIS A 207 4.14 -16.67 4.28
C HIS A 207 5.08 -15.63 4.93
N ARG A 208 5.11 -14.39 4.42
CA ARG A 208 6.03 -13.32 4.89
C ARG A 208 5.36 -11.97 5.16
N GLN A 209 4.14 -11.76 4.70
CA GLN A 209 3.40 -10.50 4.88
C GLN A 209 2.34 -10.65 5.98
N THR A 210 2.80 -10.59 7.24
CA THR A 210 2.05 -11.01 8.43
C THR A 210 0.90 -10.10 8.85
N LEU A 211 0.69 -8.96 8.18
CA LEU A 211 -0.50 -8.13 8.38
C LEU A 211 -1.76 -8.75 7.76
N TYR A 212 -1.61 -9.64 6.78
CA TYR A 212 -2.71 -10.08 5.94
C TYR A 212 -3.14 -11.51 6.21
N SER A 213 -4.39 -11.81 5.88
CA SER A 213 -4.97 -13.14 5.99
C SER A 213 -5.31 -13.74 4.62
N TYR A 214 -5.54 -15.04 4.58
CA TYR A 214 -5.94 -15.75 3.37
C TYR A 214 -7.19 -15.14 2.69
N HIS A 215 -8.10 -14.55 3.47
CA HIS A 215 -9.33 -13.94 2.94
C HIS A 215 -9.11 -12.56 2.32
N ASP A 216 -7.90 -12.00 2.43
CA ASP A 216 -7.58 -10.67 1.93
C ASP A 216 -6.97 -10.71 0.51
N VAL A 217 -6.69 -11.92 -0.03
CA VAL A 217 -6.08 -12.12 -1.36
C VAL A 217 -6.89 -11.42 -2.46
N GLY A 218 -6.21 -10.68 -3.32
CA GLY A 218 -6.80 -9.87 -4.39
C GLY A 218 -7.12 -8.42 -3.99
N SER A 219 -7.02 -8.06 -2.71
CA SER A 219 -7.24 -6.69 -2.23
C SER A 219 -5.93 -5.89 -2.17
N TYR A 220 -6.00 -4.56 -2.27
CA TYR A 220 -4.82 -3.69 -2.24
C TYR A 220 -4.10 -3.74 -0.88
N LYS A 221 -2.77 -3.97 -0.91
CA LYS A 221 -1.95 -4.12 0.30
C LYS A 221 -2.00 -2.88 1.19
N ALA A 222 -1.86 -1.68 0.62
CA ALA A 222 -1.91 -0.42 1.37
C ALA A 222 -3.23 -0.24 2.16
N VAL A 223 -4.36 -0.58 1.55
CA VAL A 223 -5.70 -0.47 2.18
C VAL A 223 -5.86 -1.50 3.29
N LEU A 224 -5.45 -2.75 3.03
CA LEU A 224 -5.46 -3.81 4.03
C LEU A 224 -4.58 -3.44 5.24
N ALA A 225 -3.37 -2.96 4.98
CA ALA A 225 -2.42 -2.57 6.03
C ALA A 225 -3.00 -1.46 6.89
N LYS A 226 -3.56 -0.41 6.28
CA LYS A 226 -4.25 0.68 6.99
C LYS A 226 -5.30 0.14 7.95
N ARG A 227 -6.25 -0.66 7.46
CA ARG A 227 -7.32 -1.22 8.28
C ARG A 227 -6.77 -2.01 9.47
N ARG A 228 -5.81 -2.90 9.22
CA ARG A 228 -5.23 -3.76 10.28
C ARG A 228 -4.47 -2.95 11.32
N LEU A 229 -3.79 -1.89 10.92
CA LEU A 229 -3.04 -1.04 11.82
C LEU A 229 -3.94 -0.11 12.64
N GLU A 230 -5.01 0.44 12.05
CA GLU A 230 -6.05 1.20 12.76
C GLU A 230 -6.77 0.31 13.80
N ASP A 231 -7.03 -0.96 13.46
CA ASP A 231 -7.58 -1.95 14.39
C ASP A 231 -6.63 -2.22 15.58
N LEU A 232 -5.31 -2.17 15.35
CA LEU A 232 -4.29 -2.47 16.36
C LEU A 232 -4.00 -1.29 17.29
N HIS A 233 -3.86 -0.07 16.76
CA HIS A 233 -3.59 1.12 17.56
C HIS A 233 -4.37 2.36 17.07
N PRO A 234 -5.29 2.91 17.88
CA PRO A 234 -6.16 4.01 17.46
C PRO A 234 -5.49 5.40 17.49
N PHE A 235 -4.20 5.50 17.81
CA PHE A 235 -3.50 6.78 18.01
C PHE A 235 -2.70 7.27 16.81
N THR A 236 -2.58 6.42 15.79
CA THR A 236 -1.85 6.72 14.56
C THR A 236 -2.85 7.00 13.45
N LYS A 237 -2.77 8.17 12.82
CA LYS A 237 -3.51 8.44 11.59
C LYS A 237 -2.83 7.74 10.41
N ILE A 238 -3.58 7.01 9.59
CA ILE A 238 -3.00 6.25 8.48
C ILE A 238 -3.64 6.64 7.14
N ASP A 239 -2.80 7.01 6.19
CA ASP A 239 -3.19 7.28 4.81
C ASP A 239 -2.67 6.14 3.90
N ALA A 240 -3.57 5.53 3.13
CA ALA A 240 -3.24 4.44 2.22
C ALA A 240 -3.20 4.93 0.77
N ILE A 241 -2.07 4.72 0.10
CA ILE A 241 -1.83 5.10 -1.29
C ILE A 241 -1.65 3.81 -2.10
N THR A 242 -2.63 3.50 -2.96
CA THR A 242 -2.65 2.30 -3.80
C THR A 242 -1.92 2.50 -5.13
N GLN A 243 -0.88 3.32 -5.14
CA GLN A 243 -0.06 3.63 -6.30
C GLN A 243 1.40 3.28 -5.98
N ASP A 244 2.16 2.94 -7.01
CA ASP A 244 3.61 2.79 -6.86
C ASP A 244 4.26 4.15 -6.58
N PHE A 245 5.38 4.11 -5.86
CA PHE A 245 6.21 5.29 -5.67
C PHE A 245 7.02 5.54 -6.96
N THR A 246 6.69 6.61 -7.67
CA THR A 246 7.23 6.94 -8.99
C THR A 246 7.73 8.38 -9.04
N PRO A 247 8.54 8.76 -10.04
CA PRO A 247 9.02 10.14 -10.16
C PRO A 247 7.88 11.16 -10.30
N ARG A 248 6.72 10.73 -10.81
CA ARG A 248 5.55 11.57 -11.04
C ARG A 248 4.80 11.95 -9.76
N ASN A 249 4.84 11.09 -8.74
CA ASN A 249 4.11 11.29 -7.49
C ASN A 249 5.03 11.45 -6.27
N ALA A 250 6.34 11.23 -6.40
CA ALA A 250 7.29 11.29 -5.30
C ALA A 250 7.19 12.59 -4.49
N ASP A 251 7.23 13.74 -5.15
CA ASP A 251 7.24 15.05 -4.48
C ASP A 251 5.96 15.26 -3.66
N SER A 252 4.79 14.91 -4.22
CA SER A 252 3.51 14.98 -3.51
C SER A 252 3.43 13.98 -2.34
N LEU A 253 4.03 12.80 -2.49
CA LEU A 253 4.04 11.79 -1.43
C LEU A 253 5.01 12.11 -0.29
N LEU A 254 6.04 12.93 -0.56
CA LEU A 254 7.01 13.42 0.42
C LEU A 254 6.55 14.69 1.15
N GLU A 255 5.50 15.36 0.67
CA GLU A 255 4.92 16.53 1.33
C GLU A 255 4.48 16.20 2.77
N ASP A 256 4.93 17.04 3.71
CA ASP A 256 4.76 16.90 5.16
C ASP A 256 5.25 15.55 5.72
N ILE A 257 6.34 14.97 5.19
CA ILE A 257 6.94 13.74 5.72
C ILE A 257 8.26 14.05 6.43
N ASP A 258 8.39 13.58 7.67
CA ASP A 258 9.60 13.76 8.49
C ASP A 258 10.63 12.66 8.24
N LEU A 259 10.19 11.47 7.81
CA LEU A 259 11.02 10.28 7.65
C LEU A 259 10.43 9.32 6.61
N VAL A 260 11.29 8.72 5.78
CA VAL A 260 10.91 7.67 4.84
C VAL A 260 11.49 6.31 5.22
N LEU A 261 10.71 5.24 5.11
CA LEU A 261 11.19 3.86 5.14
C LEU A 261 11.11 3.26 3.74
N ASP A 262 12.26 2.86 3.21
CA ASP A 262 12.34 2.06 1.99
C ASP A 262 12.18 0.58 2.35
N CYS A 263 10.97 0.08 2.19
CA CYS A 263 10.61 -1.33 2.37
C CYS A 263 10.41 -2.05 1.02
N THR A 264 10.99 -1.51 -0.06
CA THR A 264 10.88 -2.03 -1.42
C THR A 264 11.90 -3.14 -1.69
N ASP A 265 11.64 -3.95 -2.71
CA ASP A 265 12.49 -5.08 -3.13
C ASP A 265 13.15 -4.87 -4.50
N ASN A 266 13.00 -3.71 -5.12
CA ASN A 266 13.58 -3.40 -6.43
C ASN A 266 14.49 -2.17 -6.39
N PHE A 267 15.57 -2.19 -7.17
CA PHE A 267 16.56 -1.10 -7.16
C PHE A 267 15.99 0.25 -7.59
N ALA A 268 15.11 0.29 -8.60
CA ALA A 268 14.58 1.55 -9.12
C ALA A 268 13.94 2.41 -8.02
N ALA A 269 13.10 1.79 -7.18
CA ALA A 269 12.51 2.48 -6.04
C ALA A 269 13.57 2.90 -4.99
N LYS A 270 14.57 2.06 -4.69
CA LYS A 270 15.66 2.42 -3.75
C LYS A 270 16.43 3.67 -4.18
N TYR A 271 16.74 3.78 -5.47
CA TYR A 271 17.44 4.94 -6.03
C TYR A 271 16.54 6.18 -6.05
N LEU A 272 15.28 6.03 -6.48
CA LEU A 272 14.32 7.13 -6.47
C LEU A 272 14.09 7.68 -5.06
N ILE A 273 13.88 6.82 -4.07
CA ILE A 273 13.75 7.22 -2.66
C ILE A 273 15.01 7.94 -2.19
N ASN A 274 16.19 7.37 -2.45
CA ASN A 274 17.45 8.01 -2.07
C ASN A 274 17.54 9.44 -2.59
N ASP A 275 17.36 9.62 -3.89
CA ASP A 275 17.63 10.88 -4.56
C ASP A 275 16.60 11.94 -4.19
N ARG A 276 15.32 11.58 -4.09
CA ARG A 276 14.25 12.50 -3.68
C ARG A 276 14.40 12.89 -2.21
N CYS A 277 14.66 11.95 -1.32
CA CYS A 277 14.92 12.26 0.09
C CYS A 277 16.17 13.13 0.28
N VAL A 278 17.24 12.88 -0.50
CA VAL A 278 18.44 13.73 -0.48
C VAL A 278 18.13 15.15 -0.97
N ALA A 279 17.38 15.29 -2.07
CA ALA A 279 17.00 16.57 -2.65
C ALA A 279 16.14 17.41 -1.68
N GLU A 280 15.16 16.77 -1.03
CA GLU A 280 14.24 17.42 -0.07
C GLU A 280 14.85 17.55 1.34
N GLY A 281 16.00 16.93 1.60
CA GLY A 281 16.61 16.92 2.93
C GLY A 281 15.81 16.12 3.96
N ILE A 282 15.11 15.08 3.53
CA ILE A 282 14.32 14.18 4.38
C ILE A 282 15.19 12.96 4.76
N PRO A 283 15.31 12.60 6.04
CA PRO A 283 16.00 11.37 6.41
C PRO A 283 15.26 10.13 5.90
N PHE A 284 15.98 9.04 5.67
CA PHE A 284 15.36 7.76 5.34
C PHE A 284 16.06 6.57 5.98
N VAL A 285 15.33 5.49 6.18
CA VAL A 285 15.88 4.19 6.59
C VAL A 285 15.66 3.19 5.47
N GLN A 286 16.73 2.63 4.94
CA GLN A 286 16.66 1.60 3.92
C GLN A 286 17.02 0.24 4.52
N ALA A 287 16.22 -0.76 4.17
CA ALA A 287 16.54 -2.15 4.38
C ALA A 287 16.45 -2.95 3.07
N SER A 288 17.14 -4.08 3.03
CA SER A 288 17.03 -5.09 1.99
C SER A 288 17.32 -6.46 2.58
N ILE A 289 16.68 -7.50 2.03
CA ILE A 289 16.91 -8.88 2.42
C ILE A 289 16.92 -9.73 1.15
N PHE A 290 17.89 -10.63 1.04
CA PHE A 290 18.02 -11.58 -0.05
C PHE A 290 18.45 -12.92 0.56
N GLN A 291 17.62 -13.95 0.43
CA GLN A 291 17.82 -15.24 1.10
C GLN A 291 18.06 -15.07 2.61
N ASN A 292 19.24 -15.45 3.10
CA ASN A 292 19.64 -15.37 4.51
C ASN A 292 20.47 -14.11 4.84
N GLU A 293 20.69 -13.21 3.88
CA GLU A 293 21.46 -11.98 4.09
C GLU A 293 20.54 -10.77 4.10
N ALA A 294 20.80 -9.83 5.00
CA ALA A 294 20.11 -8.55 5.00
C ALA A 294 21.05 -7.38 5.27
N GLN A 295 20.59 -6.19 4.87
CA GLN A 295 21.30 -4.94 5.07
C GLN A 295 20.35 -3.88 5.60
N LEU A 296 20.85 -3.02 6.48
CA LEU A 296 20.16 -1.85 7.02
C LEU A 296 21.13 -0.67 7.06
N PHE A 297 20.70 0.48 6.57
CA PHE A 297 21.36 1.74 6.89
C PHE A 297 20.32 2.87 6.98
N SER A 298 20.70 3.97 7.60
CA SER A 298 19.92 5.20 7.60
C SER A 298 20.70 6.35 6.98
N TYR A 299 19.99 7.21 6.27
CA TYR A 299 20.48 8.50 5.80
C TYR A 299 19.92 9.60 6.69
N ARG A 300 20.84 10.37 7.27
CA ARG A 300 20.62 11.64 7.93
C ARG A 300 21.19 12.77 7.08
N PRO A 301 20.38 13.77 6.70
CA PRO A 301 20.81 14.89 5.88
C PRO A 301 22.08 15.55 6.40
N LYS A 302 23.07 15.75 5.52
CA LYS A 302 24.37 16.41 5.82
C LYS A 302 25.26 15.73 6.88
N GLU A 303 24.79 14.67 7.53
CA GLU A 303 25.54 13.94 8.57
C GLU A 303 26.11 12.61 8.07
N SER A 304 25.46 11.99 7.08
CA SER A 304 25.76 10.63 6.65
C SER A 304 25.85 10.49 5.13
N ALA A 305 26.49 9.40 4.70
CA ALA A 305 26.53 9.02 3.29
C ALA A 305 25.12 8.66 2.79
N CYS A 306 24.71 9.17 1.63
CA CYS A 306 23.51 8.69 0.94
C CYS A 306 23.78 7.33 0.25
N PHE A 307 22.74 6.66 -0.26
CA PHE A 307 22.87 5.37 -0.93
C PHE A 307 23.87 5.42 -2.09
N ARG A 308 23.83 6.52 -2.88
CA ARG A 308 24.72 6.72 -4.02
C ARG A 308 26.20 6.92 -3.66
N CYS A 309 26.53 7.37 -2.46
CA CYS A 309 27.94 7.43 -2.02
C CYS A 309 28.62 6.07 -2.03
N THR A 310 27.88 4.99 -1.81
CA THR A 310 28.39 3.61 -1.83
C THR A 310 28.05 2.86 -3.11
N ARG A 311 27.01 3.31 -3.82
CA ARG A 311 26.48 2.68 -5.03
C ARG A 311 26.11 3.77 -6.05
N PRO A 312 27.10 4.38 -6.73
CA PRO A 312 26.90 5.64 -7.46
C PRO A 312 25.95 5.50 -8.65
N LEU A 313 25.97 4.35 -9.32
CA LEU A 313 25.19 4.07 -10.50
C LEU A 313 24.08 3.06 -10.19
N GLN A 314 22.86 3.42 -10.56
CA GLN A 314 21.74 2.49 -10.54
C GLN A 314 22.05 1.33 -11.49
N PRO A 315 22.03 0.08 -11.01
CA PRO A 315 22.27 -1.04 -11.87
C PRO A 315 21.01 -1.32 -12.74
N PRO A 316 21.17 -1.98 -13.90
CA PRO A 316 20.04 -2.35 -14.75
C PRO A 316 18.96 -3.15 -14.01
N ALA A 317 17.69 -3.05 -14.41
CA ALA A 317 16.59 -3.73 -13.71
C ALA A 317 16.69 -5.27 -13.70
N ASP A 318 17.43 -5.86 -14.65
CA ASP A 318 17.62 -7.29 -14.89
C ASP A 318 18.91 -7.87 -14.29
N CYS A 319 19.69 -7.07 -13.55
CA CYS A 319 21.02 -7.48 -13.07
C CYS A 319 21.03 -8.38 -11.83
N VAL A 320 19.91 -8.49 -11.09
CA VAL A 320 19.79 -9.32 -9.88
C VAL A 320 18.39 -9.95 -9.84
N GLU A 321 18.33 -11.23 -9.47
CA GLU A 321 17.08 -11.94 -9.21
C GLU A 321 16.28 -11.27 -8.08
N SER A 322 14.96 -11.18 -8.23
CA SER A 322 14.12 -10.63 -7.17
C SER A 322 14.08 -11.57 -5.96
N CYS A 323 13.72 -11.05 -4.78
CA CYS A 323 13.48 -11.88 -3.59
C CYS A 323 12.41 -12.97 -3.82
N THR A 324 11.56 -12.78 -4.83
CA THR A 324 10.53 -13.73 -5.25
C THR A 324 11.14 -14.92 -5.99
N ASP A 325 12.19 -14.69 -6.77
CA ASP A 325 12.87 -15.72 -7.56
C ASP A 325 13.91 -16.49 -6.73
N ALA A 326 14.60 -15.79 -5.81
CA ALA A 326 15.64 -16.38 -4.97
C ALA A 326 15.12 -17.03 -3.66
N GLY A 327 13.89 -16.69 -3.25
CA GLY A 327 13.26 -17.15 -2.01
C GLY A 327 13.69 -16.41 -0.74
N VAL A 328 12.81 -16.39 0.28
CA VAL A 328 13.08 -15.73 1.58
C VAL A 328 12.26 -16.37 2.71
N LEU A 329 12.82 -16.41 3.93
CA LEU A 329 12.08 -16.81 5.13
C LEU A 329 11.31 -15.63 5.72
N GLY A 330 10.00 -15.81 5.99
CA GLY A 330 9.15 -14.76 6.56
C GLY A 330 9.60 -14.26 7.94
N ALA A 331 10.22 -15.13 8.75
CA ALA A 331 10.84 -14.71 10.00
C ALA A 331 12.01 -13.73 9.77
N GLY A 332 12.80 -13.96 8.73
CA GLY A 332 13.90 -13.06 8.35
C GLY A 332 13.40 -11.68 7.95
N THR A 333 12.37 -11.60 7.11
CA THR A 333 11.76 -10.32 6.73
C THR A 333 11.19 -9.58 7.96
N SER A 334 10.56 -10.31 8.89
CA SER A 334 10.06 -9.76 10.15
C SER A 334 11.15 -9.19 11.05
N ILE A 335 12.29 -9.87 11.18
CA ILE A 335 13.45 -9.38 11.94
C ILE A 335 13.96 -8.08 11.33
N VAL A 336 14.21 -8.07 10.03
CA VAL A 336 14.81 -6.93 9.33
C VAL A 336 13.87 -5.73 9.31
N GLY A 337 12.58 -5.92 9.04
CA GLY A 337 11.60 -4.84 9.09
C GLY A 337 11.38 -4.28 10.50
N SER A 338 11.46 -5.11 11.54
CA SER A 338 11.45 -4.62 12.93
C SER A 338 12.71 -3.82 13.27
N TRP A 339 13.88 -4.23 12.76
CA TRP A 339 15.11 -3.46 12.86
C TRP A 339 15.03 -2.13 12.12
N GLN A 340 14.34 -2.09 10.97
CA GLN A 340 14.07 -0.87 10.23
C GLN A 340 13.20 0.11 11.03
N ALA A 341 12.13 -0.36 11.68
CA ALA A 341 11.32 0.45 12.58
C ALA A 341 12.09 0.93 13.82
N MET A 342 12.92 0.07 14.42
CA MET A 342 13.79 0.45 15.53
C MET A 342 14.73 1.59 15.13
N GLU A 343 15.32 1.52 13.93
CA GLU A 343 16.17 2.57 13.42
C GLU A 343 15.40 3.86 13.14
N ALA A 344 14.18 3.76 12.59
CA ALA A 344 13.29 4.90 12.39
C ALA A 344 12.97 5.61 13.72
N ILE A 345 12.68 4.86 14.79
CA ILE A 345 12.48 5.41 16.14
C ILE A 345 13.73 6.16 16.61
N ARG A 346 14.94 5.63 16.38
CA ARG A 346 16.18 6.35 16.73
C ARG A 346 16.35 7.64 15.93
N VAL A 347 15.92 7.67 14.67
CA VAL A 347 15.94 8.89 13.85
C VAL A 347 14.98 9.92 14.41
N ILE A 348 13.72 9.55 14.67
CA ILE A 348 12.69 10.43 15.24
C ILE A 348 13.12 11.00 16.60
N LEU A 349 13.69 10.16 17.47
CA LEU A 349 14.15 10.55 18.80
C LEU A 349 15.50 11.28 18.78
N ASN A 350 16.07 11.53 17.60
CA ASN A 350 17.41 12.07 17.41
C ASN A 350 18.50 11.36 18.23
N GLN A 351 18.38 10.04 18.37
CA GLN A 351 19.34 9.20 19.07
C GLN A 351 20.50 8.84 18.15
N LYS A 352 21.67 8.55 18.73
CA LYS A 352 22.83 8.05 17.97
C LYS A 352 22.48 6.72 17.32
N SER A 353 22.90 6.55 16.06
CA SER A 353 22.73 5.31 15.31
C SER A 353 24.02 4.90 14.61
N VAL A 354 24.36 3.62 14.74
CA VAL A 354 25.45 3.01 13.96
C VAL A 354 25.06 2.92 12.49
N ALA A 355 23.78 2.71 12.18
CA ALA A 355 23.26 2.59 10.82
C ALA A 355 23.38 3.90 10.00
N ALA A 356 23.56 5.05 10.67
CA ALA A 356 23.83 6.33 10.02
C ALA A 356 25.28 6.44 9.51
N THR A 357 26.23 5.74 10.16
CA THR A 357 27.67 5.81 9.81
C THR A 357 28.20 4.54 9.16
N SER A 358 27.40 3.47 9.17
CA SER A 358 27.74 2.16 8.64
C SER A 358 26.51 1.50 8.02
N THR A 359 26.71 0.60 7.05
CA THR A 359 25.70 -0.40 6.70
C THR A 359 25.82 -1.54 7.70
N ILE A 360 24.71 -1.90 8.34
CA ILE A 360 24.62 -3.08 9.18
C ILE A 360 24.25 -4.25 8.28
N HIS A 361 25.07 -5.29 8.30
CA HIS A 361 24.83 -6.55 7.62
C HIS A 361 24.35 -7.58 8.65
N PHE A 362 23.31 -8.32 8.28
CA PHE A 362 22.76 -9.42 9.08
C PHE A 362 22.99 -10.71 8.32
N ASP A 363 23.69 -11.64 8.95
CA ASP A 363 23.73 -13.05 8.58
C ASP A 363 22.65 -13.77 9.41
N LEU A 364 21.52 -14.04 8.77
CA LEU A 364 20.37 -14.67 9.42
C LEU A 364 20.54 -16.19 9.58
N GLU A 365 21.49 -16.78 8.86
CA GLU A 365 21.80 -18.21 8.95
C GLU A 365 22.62 -18.51 10.20
N ASN A 366 23.65 -17.70 10.46
CA ASN A 366 24.53 -17.85 11.60
C ASN A 366 24.15 -16.97 12.80
N ALA A 367 23.14 -16.11 12.65
CA ALA A 367 22.71 -15.11 13.63
C ALA A 367 23.84 -14.14 14.04
N ASP A 368 24.66 -13.72 13.07
CA ASP A 368 25.75 -12.77 13.25
C ASP A 368 25.46 -11.43 12.56
N ASN A 369 26.02 -10.34 13.09
CA ASN A 369 25.86 -9.00 12.51
C ASN A 369 27.19 -8.26 12.52
N PHE A 370 27.52 -7.63 11.40
CA PHE A 370 28.70 -6.78 11.29
C PHE A 370 28.37 -5.43 10.63
N ALA A 371 29.17 -4.41 10.94
CA ALA A 371 28.96 -3.05 10.44
C ALA A 371 30.09 -2.67 9.47
N VAL A 372 29.72 -2.24 8.26
CA VAL A 372 30.63 -1.73 7.24
C VAL A 372 30.54 -0.21 7.20
N LYS A 373 31.63 0.47 7.55
CA LYS A 373 31.66 1.95 7.62
C LYS A 373 31.36 2.58 6.26
N ARG A 374 30.59 3.66 6.27
CA ARG A 374 30.22 4.47 5.11
C ARG A 374 30.79 5.87 5.26
N THR A 375 31.27 6.43 4.15
CA THR A 375 31.81 7.79 4.10
C THR A 375 31.09 8.59 3.02
N ILE A 376 30.86 9.88 3.28
CA ILE A 376 30.30 10.78 2.27
C ILE A 376 31.33 10.88 1.14
N ASP A 377 30.90 10.61 -0.09
CA ASP A 377 31.70 10.85 -1.28
C ASP A 377 31.51 12.32 -1.71
N PRO A 378 32.59 13.13 -1.74
CA PRO A 378 32.52 14.52 -2.21
C PRO A 378 32.04 14.67 -3.66
N HIS A 379 32.16 13.62 -4.48
CA HIS A 379 31.72 13.60 -5.88
C HIS A 379 30.41 12.84 -6.08
N CYS A 380 29.67 12.55 -4.99
CA CYS A 380 28.41 11.84 -5.08
C CYS A 380 27.43 12.58 -5.99
N PRO A 381 26.82 11.93 -7.00
CA PRO A 381 25.91 12.59 -7.93
C PRO A 381 24.57 12.97 -7.29
N ALA A 382 24.25 12.50 -6.07
CA ALA A 382 23.05 12.91 -5.34
C ALA A 382 23.35 13.96 -4.25
N CYS A 383 24.25 13.66 -3.30
CA CYS A 383 24.49 14.53 -2.15
C CYS A 383 25.78 15.38 -2.25
N GLY A 384 26.44 15.35 -3.41
CA GLY A 384 27.60 16.19 -3.70
C GLY A 384 27.22 17.66 -3.98
N PRO A 385 28.20 18.53 -4.24
CA PRO A 385 27.97 19.97 -4.43
C PRO A 385 27.19 20.31 -5.71
N ILE A 386 27.15 19.41 -6.69
CA ILE A 386 26.38 19.55 -7.92
C ILE A 386 25.54 18.28 -8.08
N PRO A 387 24.32 18.24 -7.48
CA PRO A 387 23.40 17.13 -7.67
C PRO A 387 23.02 16.99 -9.15
N GLN A 388 22.89 15.75 -9.62
CA GLN A 388 22.36 15.45 -10.94
C GLN A 388 20.86 15.26 -10.87
N ASP A 389 20.16 15.78 -11.88
CA ASP A 389 18.80 15.35 -12.14
C ASP A 389 18.83 13.94 -12.72
N PHE A 390 18.29 12.99 -11.97
CA PHE A 390 18.19 11.61 -12.40
C PHE A 390 16.91 11.40 -13.20
N ILE A 391 17.05 10.82 -14.38
CA ILE A 391 15.93 10.29 -15.14
C ILE A 391 15.68 8.89 -14.62
N TYR A 392 14.56 8.69 -13.92
CA TYR A 392 14.09 7.35 -13.62
C TYR A 392 13.15 6.95 -14.75
N GLU A 393 13.57 5.97 -15.52
CA GLU A 393 12.66 5.27 -16.38
C GLU A 393 11.67 4.54 -15.46
N THR A 394 10.46 5.07 -15.33
CA THR A 394 9.34 4.20 -14.99
C THR A 394 9.33 3.15 -16.09
N PRO A 395 9.35 1.85 -15.77
CA PRO A 395 8.76 0.89 -16.68
C PRO A 395 7.29 1.34 -16.73
N GLU A 396 6.96 2.23 -17.67
CA GLU A 396 5.60 2.31 -18.13
C GLU A 396 5.37 0.90 -18.67
N LEU A 397 4.66 0.11 -17.87
CA LEU A 397 3.86 -0.98 -18.36
C LEU A 397 2.88 -0.36 -19.34
N VAL A 398 3.36 -0.07 -20.56
CA VAL A 398 2.54 -0.22 -21.74
C VAL A 398 2.25 -1.72 -21.72
N GLU A 399 1.12 -2.10 -21.12
CA GLU A 399 0.75 -3.48 -20.78
C GLU A 399 0.85 -4.46 -21.97
N GLU A 400 1.00 -3.96 -23.20
CA GLU A 400 1.14 -4.75 -24.42
C GLU A 400 2.48 -4.55 -25.18
N GLY A 401 3.38 -3.68 -24.71
CA GLY A 401 4.63 -3.32 -25.41
C GLY A 401 4.41 -2.70 -26.80
N GLU A 402 3.18 -2.26 -27.10
CA GLU A 402 2.77 -1.62 -28.36
C GLU A 402 2.22 -0.23 -28.11
N ALA A 403 2.69 0.76 -28.87
CA ALA A 403 2.18 2.13 -28.82
C ALA A 403 2.14 2.76 -30.22
N ASP A 404 1.42 3.88 -30.34
CA ASP A 404 1.36 4.63 -31.61
C ASP A 404 2.65 5.43 -31.89
N TYR A 405 2.78 5.95 -33.10
CA TYR A 405 3.99 6.66 -33.53
C TYR A 405 4.26 7.94 -32.73
N ALA A 406 3.22 8.67 -32.33
CA ALA A 406 3.37 9.92 -31.59
C ALA A 406 3.97 9.67 -30.20
N THR A 407 3.46 8.65 -29.50
CA THR A 407 3.95 8.21 -28.19
C THR A 407 5.39 7.72 -28.30
N LEU A 408 5.67 6.85 -29.27
CA LEU A 408 7.00 6.25 -29.45
C LEU A 408 8.06 7.25 -29.91
N LYS A 409 7.68 8.27 -30.68
CA LYS A 409 8.62 9.31 -31.13
C LYS A 409 9.08 10.23 -29.99
N ALA A 410 8.26 10.40 -28.96
CA ALA A 410 8.65 11.12 -27.76
C ALA A 410 9.65 10.33 -26.91
N MET A 411 9.74 9.02 -27.10
CA MET A 411 10.76 8.17 -26.50
C MET A 411 12.04 8.32 -27.30
N ASN A 412 13.15 8.68 -26.65
CA ASN A 412 14.46 8.76 -27.26
C ASN A 412 15.01 7.34 -27.58
N ALA A 413 14.37 6.66 -28.53
CA ALA A 413 14.52 5.24 -28.81
C ALA A 413 15.30 4.97 -30.10
N VAL A 414 15.95 3.80 -30.17
CA VAL A 414 16.55 3.27 -31.38
C VAL A 414 15.45 2.63 -32.23
N TRP A 415 15.22 3.17 -33.43
CA TRP A 415 14.21 2.64 -34.35
C TRP A 415 14.81 1.53 -35.22
N VAL A 416 14.13 0.39 -35.30
CA VAL A 416 14.55 -0.78 -36.06
C VAL A 416 13.48 -1.18 -37.06
N ASP A 417 13.81 -1.07 -38.34
CA ASP A 417 12.98 -1.52 -39.44
C ASP A 417 13.26 -3.00 -39.73
N ILE A 418 12.30 -3.87 -39.39
CA ILE A 418 12.43 -5.32 -39.61
C ILE A 418 11.83 -5.82 -40.93
N ARG A 419 11.49 -4.90 -41.85
CA ARG A 419 11.00 -5.25 -43.19
C ARG A 419 12.08 -5.93 -44.02
N GLU A 420 11.65 -6.81 -44.91
CA GLU A 420 12.51 -7.52 -45.84
C GLU A 420 13.17 -6.54 -46.83
N ILE A 421 14.31 -6.93 -47.41
CA ILE A 421 15.10 -6.07 -48.32
C ILE A 421 14.27 -5.64 -49.55
N ASN A 422 13.33 -6.48 -49.99
CA ASN A 422 12.48 -6.24 -51.15
C ASN A 422 11.28 -5.31 -50.87
N GLU A 423 11.02 -4.92 -49.62
CA GLU A 423 9.98 -3.95 -49.28
C GLU A 423 10.50 -2.53 -49.57
N SER A 424 10.04 -1.92 -50.67
CA SER A 424 10.56 -0.66 -51.24
C SER A 424 9.92 0.62 -50.68
N ASP A 425 9.03 0.51 -49.70
CA ASP A 425 8.35 1.63 -49.06
C ASP A 425 9.32 2.51 -48.25
N LEU A 426 9.18 3.83 -48.37
CA LEU A 426 9.95 4.84 -47.62
C LEU A 426 9.92 4.54 -46.11
N ALA A 427 11.09 4.31 -45.51
CA ALA A 427 11.26 4.03 -44.09
C ALA A 427 11.02 5.29 -43.23
N LEU A 428 10.91 5.11 -41.92
CA LEU A 428 11.00 6.23 -40.98
C LEU A 428 12.44 6.74 -40.95
N ASP A 429 12.62 8.06 -40.88
CA ASP A 429 13.94 8.69 -40.76
C ASP A 429 14.68 8.16 -39.52
N ASP A 430 16.00 7.97 -39.64
CA ASP A 430 16.92 7.47 -38.60
C ASP A 430 16.70 6.02 -38.12
N ALA A 431 15.83 5.24 -38.77
CA ALA A 431 15.66 3.82 -38.47
C ALA A 431 16.80 2.94 -39.02
N ILE A 432 17.34 2.06 -38.18
CA ILE A 432 18.30 1.02 -38.58
C ILE A 432 17.53 -0.12 -39.26
N ARG A 433 17.86 -0.41 -40.52
CA ARG A 433 17.21 -1.49 -41.26
C ARG A 433 17.88 -2.83 -41.00
N LEU A 434 17.14 -3.76 -40.39
CA LEU A 434 17.57 -5.12 -40.05
C LEU A 434 16.47 -6.12 -40.45
N PRO A 435 16.49 -6.66 -41.69
CA PRO A 435 15.46 -7.56 -42.19
C PRO A 435 15.22 -8.75 -41.26
N LEU A 436 13.95 -9.07 -40.98
CA LEU A 436 13.58 -10.10 -39.99
C LEU A 436 14.21 -11.47 -40.31
N SER A 437 14.32 -11.83 -41.59
CA SER A 437 14.93 -13.11 -42.01
C SER A 437 16.41 -13.24 -41.63
N SER A 438 17.14 -12.12 -41.60
CA SER A 438 18.58 -12.06 -41.32
C SER A 438 18.91 -11.37 -40.00
N LEU A 439 17.90 -11.03 -39.20
CA LEU A 439 18.06 -10.28 -37.95
C LEU A 439 18.84 -11.10 -36.94
N ASP A 440 19.99 -10.60 -36.51
CA ASP A 440 20.73 -11.15 -35.39
C ASP A 440 20.07 -10.69 -34.08
N ARG A 441 19.51 -11.64 -33.32
CA ARG A 441 18.76 -11.35 -32.09
C ARG A 441 19.67 -10.80 -30.98
N SER A 442 20.98 -11.02 -31.07
CA SER A 442 21.95 -10.40 -30.14
C SER A 442 22.02 -8.87 -30.30
N PHE A 443 21.43 -8.30 -31.35
CA PHE A 443 21.29 -6.85 -31.48
C PHE A 443 20.51 -6.26 -30.29
N PHE A 444 19.44 -6.91 -29.86
CA PHE A 444 18.56 -6.41 -28.79
C PHE A 444 19.18 -6.53 -27.40
N THR A 445 20.24 -7.33 -27.25
CA THR A 445 20.97 -7.51 -25.98
C THR A 445 22.24 -6.65 -25.91
N ARG A 446 22.63 -5.99 -27.01
CA ARG A 446 23.85 -5.16 -27.08
C ARG A 446 23.66 -3.73 -26.57
N THR A 447 22.41 -3.32 -26.35
CA THR A 447 22.06 -1.97 -25.87
C THR A 447 20.87 -2.06 -24.93
N HIS A 448 20.86 -1.18 -23.93
CA HIS A 448 19.75 -1.01 -22.99
C HIS A 448 18.89 0.22 -23.30
N ALA A 449 19.23 0.99 -24.35
CA ALA A 449 18.37 2.07 -24.82
C ALA A 449 17.03 1.52 -25.33
N PRO A 450 15.90 2.23 -25.16
CA PRO A 450 14.61 1.80 -25.69
C PRO A 450 14.71 1.47 -27.18
N ILE A 451 14.17 0.32 -27.61
CA ILE A 451 14.19 -0.11 -29.02
C ILE A 451 12.77 -0.18 -29.53
N VAL A 452 12.48 0.49 -30.64
CA VAL A 452 11.18 0.41 -31.32
C VAL A 452 11.34 -0.40 -32.60
N VAL A 453 10.76 -1.59 -32.65
CA VAL A 453 10.68 -2.40 -33.86
C VAL A 453 9.42 -2.09 -34.65
N TYR A 454 9.53 -2.00 -35.97
CA TYR A 454 8.36 -1.85 -36.83
C TYR A 454 8.47 -2.64 -38.12
N CYS A 455 7.32 -3.02 -38.67
CA CYS A 455 7.18 -3.60 -40.00
C CYS A 455 6.07 -2.86 -40.77
N ALA A 456 5.70 -3.33 -41.96
CA ALA A 456 4.69 -2.67 -42.79
C ALA A 456 3.32 -2.49 -42.11
N LYS A 457 2.80 -3.52 -41.43
CA LYS A 457 1.43 -3.54 -40.84
C LYS A 457 1.36 -3.91 -39.35
N GLY A 458 2.50 -3.95 -38.67
CA GLY A 458 2.58 -4.27 -37.23
C GLY A 458 2.59 -5.77 -36.86
N HIS A 459 2.17 -6.68 -37.74
CA HIS A 459 2.07 -8.12 -37.40
C HIS A 459 3.41 -8.78 -37.07
N ARG A 460 4.45 -8.56 -37.89
CA ARG A 460 5.78 -9.15 -37.68
C ARG A 460 6.49 -8.56 -36.47
N SER A 461 6.36 -7.25 -36.27
CA SER A 461 6.97 -6.55 -35.13
C SER A 461 6.34 -6.96 -33.81
N ARG A 462 5.02 -7.20 -33.77
CA ARG A 462 4.32 -7.79 -32.62
C ARG A 462 4.79 -9.21 -32.30
N ALA A 463 4.94 -10.06 -33.31
CA ALA A 463 5.43 -11.43 -33.12
C ALA A 463 6.85 -11.45 -32.56
N LEU A 464 7.74 -10.61 -33.11
CA LEU A 464 9.10 -10.43 -32.61
C LEU A 464 9.12 -9.86 -31.19
N LEU A 465 8.30 -8.85 -30.90
CA LEU A 465 8.15 -8.30 -29.55
C LEU A 465 7.78 -9.39 -28.53
N LYS A 466 6.81 -10.23 -28.85
CA LYS A 466 6.42 -11.35 -27.97
C LYS A 466 7.57 -12.32 -27.73
N GLU A 467 8.35 -12.64 -28.76
CA GLU A 467 9.56 -13.47 -28.64
C GLU A 467 10.61 -12.83 -27.73
N LEU A 468 10.89 -11.54 -27.91
CA LEU A 468 11.92 -10.81 -27.16
C LEU A 468 11.49 -10.56 -25.71
N ARG A 469 10.21 -10.29 -25.46
CA ARG A 469 9.64 -10.16 -24.10
C ARG A 469 9.66 -11.48 -23.35
N ALA A 470 9.40 -12.60 -24.02
CA ALA A 470 9.57 -13.94 -23.42
C ALA A 470 11.03 -14.25 -23.02
N LYS A 471 11.99 -13.51 -23.58
CA LYS A 471 13.42 -13.56 -23.23
C LYS A 471 13.84 -12.46 -22.24
N GLY A 472 12.88 -11.75 -21.63
CA GLY A 472 13.14 -10.72 -20.61
C GLY A 472 13.51 -9.33 -21.14
N LEU A 473 13.45 -9.09 -22.46
CA LEU A 473 13.88 -7.81 -23.05
C LEU A 473 12.76 -6.76 -22.94
N ALA A 474 12.65 -6.15 -21.77
CA ALA A 474 11.59 -5.23 -21.41
C ALA A 474 11.70 -3.82 -22.04
N HIS A 475 12.85 -3.49 -22.63
CA HIS A 475 13.12 -2.22 -23.33
C HIS A 475 12.70 -2.24 -24.81
N VAL A 476 12.20 -3.36 -25.32
CA VAL A 476 11.74 -3.48 -26.71
C VAL A 476 10.25 -3.18 -26.80
N MET A 477 9.87 -2.34 -27.76
CA MET A 477 8.49 -1.98 -28.08
C MET A 477 8.23 -2.19 -29.57
N ALA A 478 6.96 -2.37 -29.93
CA ALA A 478 6.52 -2.44 -31.32
C ALA A 478 5.62 -1.25 -31.70
N LEU A 479 5.82 -0.73 -32.91
CA LEU A 479 4.94 0.29 -33.47
C LEU A 479 3.56 -0.32 -33.82
N LYS A 480 2.52 0.12 -33.11
CA LYS A 480 1.14 -0.32 -33.32
C LYS A 480 0.68 0.04 -34.73
N GLY A 481 0.16 -0.95 -35.47
CA GLY A 481 -0.28 -0.78 -36.86
C GLY A 481 0.84 -0.66 -37.91
N GLY A 482 2.10 -0.58 -37.48
CA GLY A 482 3.26 -0.50 -38.37
C GLY A 482 3.32 0.78 -39.21
N LEU A 483 4.17 0.77 -40.23
CA LEU A 483 4.40 1.92 -41.11
C LEU A 483 3.14 2.38 -41.87
N ALA A 484 2.23 1.45 -42.20
CA ALA A 484 0.98 1.75 -42.87
C ALA A 484 0.10 2.71 -42.05
N GLN A 485 0.07 2.55 -40.72
CA GLN A 485 -0.70 3.42 -39.84
C GLN A 485 -0.10 4.83 -39.80
N VAL A 486 1.23 4.95 -39.73
CA VAL A 486 1.93 6.26 -39.76
C VAL A 486 1.63 7.02 -41.05
N LYS A 487 1.62 6.32 -42.20
CA LYS A 487 1.25 6.92 -43.49
C LYS A 487 -0.21 7.36 -43.52
N ALA A 488 -1.12 6.54 -42.98
CA ALA A 488 -2.54 6.87 -42.92
C ALA A 488 -2.80 8.12 -42.04
N ASP A 489 -2.10 8.24 -40.91
CA ASP A 489 -2.25 9.37 -39.99
C ASP A 489 -1.55 10.64 -40.52
N GLY A 490 -0.42 10.51 -41.21
CA GLY A 490 0.25 11.62 -41.90
C GLY A 490 -0.54 12.20 -43.07
N HIS A 491 -1.37 11.39 -43.74
CA HIS A 491 -2.28 11.88 -44.79
C HIS A 491 -3.49 12.64 -44.26
N LYS A 492 -3.91 12.43 -43.01
CA LYS A 492 -5.03 13.16 -42.38
C LYS A 492 -4.67 14.60 -41.96
N HIS A 493 -3.37 14.94 -41.90
CA HIS A 493 -2.89 16.28 -41.52
C HIS A 493 -2.43 17.13 -42.73
N ARG A 494 -2.66 16.66 -43.97
CA ARG A 494 -2.27 17.35 -45.22
C ARG A 494 -3.45 17.69 -46.14
N HIS A 495 -4.68 17.68 -45.65
CA HIS A 495 -5.86 18.15 -46.39
C HIS A 495 -6.66 19.18 -45.61
#